data_AF-A0A6V7X092-F1
#
_entry.id   AF-A0A6V7X092-F1
#
_cell.length_a   1.000
_cell.length_b   1.000
_cell.length_c   1.000
_cell.angle_alpha   90.00
_cell.angle_beta   90.00
_cell.angle_gamma   90.00
#
_symmetry.space_group_name_H-M   'P 1'
#
loop_
_entity.id
_entity.type
_entity.pdbx_description
1 polymer ?
#
loop_
_entity_poly.entity_id
_entity_poly.type
_entity_poly.pdbx_seq_one_letter_code
_entity_poly.pdbx_strand_id
1 'polypeptide(L)'
;MDKDLLMDFWEFGCIDENNTLTIPNIVFGQATTIDKHAGNEPIDGTLGLAFQSIAINGVEPPLTAAIRLGLLANAIFTVYLATLGSSQKKLIKGGGQFTYGGLDNKNCGKVIGWAPLINRSYFIFELEVCS
;
A
#
# COMPACT_ATOMS: atom_id res chain seq x y z
N MET A 1 -11.73 -2.57 -23.96
CA MET A 1 -10.64 -2.50 -22.97
C MET A 1 -9.88 -1.23 -23.25
N ASP A 2 -9.66 -0.40 -22.23
CA ASP A 2 -8.62 0.62 -22.32
C ASP A 2 -7.32 -0.06 -22.73
N LYS A 3 -6.63 0.49 -23.73
CA LYS A 3 -5.51 -0.20 -24.41
C LYS A 3 -4.31 -0.47 -23.50
N ASP A 4 -4.31 0.07 -22.29
CA ASP A 4 -3.19 0.08 -21.35
C ASP A 4 -3.48 -0.73 -20.08
N LEU A 5 -4.61 -1.43 -19.99
CA LEU A 5 -4.92 -2.33 -18.87
C LEU A 5 -4.53 -3.77 -19.20
N LEU A 6 -3.77 -4.37 -18.28
CA LEU A 6 -3.37 -5.77 -18.31
C LEU A 6 -3.98 -6.51 -17.12
N MET A 7 -3.97 -7.85 -17.19
CA MET A 7 -4.38 -8.72 -16.10
C MET A 7 -3.35 -9.81 -15.90
N ASP A 8 -2.89 -9.97 -14.66
CA ASP A 8 -1.97 -11.04 -14.26
C ASP A 8 -2.12 -11.30 -12.74
N PHE A 9 -1.22 -12.07 -12.14
CA PHE A 9 -1.08 -12.10 -10.69
C PHE A 9 -0.30 -10.89 -10.18
N TRP A 10 -0.58 -10.48 -8.94
CA TRP A 10 0.19 -9.50 -8.19
C TRP A 10 0.88 -10.18 -7.01
N GLU A 11 2.11 -9.80 -6.71
CA GLU A 11 2.83 -10.28 -5.54
C GLU A 11 3.24 -9.13 -4.64
N PHE A 12 2.84 -9.19 -3.37
CA PHE A 12 3.39 -8.32 -2.33
C PHE A 12 4.59 -8.98 -1.67
N GLY A 13 5.67 -8.22 -1.48
CA GLY A 13 6.93 -8.69 -0.89
C GLY A 13 8.07 -8.72 -1.92
N CYS A 14 9.27 -9.06 -1.48
CA CYS A 14 10.42 -9.26 -2.35
C CYS A 14 10.55 -10.74 -2.74
N ILE A 15 10.97 -11.01 -3.98
CA ILE A 15 11.08 -12.36 -4.57
C ILE A 15 12.04 -13.26 -3.77
N ASP A 16 12.99 -12.68 -3.03
CA ASP A 16 13.97 -13.39 -2.19
C ASP A 16 13.52 -13.58 -0.73
N GLU A 17 12.32 -13.12 -0.37
CA GLU A 17 11.74 -13.32 0.95
C GLU A 17 10.76 -14.51 0.96
N ASN A 18 10.86 -15.37 1.98
CA ASN A 18 9.97 -16.53 2.15
C ASN A 18 8.50 -16.17 2.53
N ASN A 19 8.10 -14.91 2.42
CA ASN A 19 6.83 -14.42 2.94
C ASN A 19 6.14 -13.47 1.96
N THR A 20 6.05 -13.87 0.70
CA THR A 20 5.30 -13.15 -0.32
C THR A 20 3.81 -13.49 -0.25
N LEU A 21 2.98 -12.56 -0.73
CA LEU A 21 1.54 -12.74 -0.90
C LEU A 21 1.19 -12.61 -2.37
N THR A 22 0.91 -13.74 -3.01
CA THR A 22 0.48 -13.82 -4.41
C THR A 22 -1.04 -13.73 -4.53
N ILE A 23 -1.54 -12.86 -5.40
CA ILE A 23 -2.96 -12.57 -5.60
C ILE A 23 -3.28 -12.74 -7.09
N PRO A 24 -4.18 -13.66 -7.47
CA PRO A 24 -4.48 -13.89 -8.88
C PRO A 24 -5.46 -12.85 -9.45
N ASN A 25 -5.48 -12.74 -10.78
CA ASN A 25 -6.48 -11.98 -11.55
C ASN A 25 -6.57 -10.49 -11.16
N ILE A 26 -5.41 -9.87 -10.96
CA ILE A 26 -5.29 -8.44 -10.70
C ILE A 26 -5.17 -7.71 -12.03
N VAL A 27 -6.06 -6.73 -12.23
CA VAL A 27 -5.97 -5.79 -13.34
C VAL A 27 -5.10 -4.61 -12.90
N PHE A 28 -4.15 -4.21 -13.74
CA PHE A 28 -3.28 -3.07 -13.49
C PHE A 28 -2.99 -2.31 -14.79
N GLY A 29 -2.60 -1.05 -14.65
CA GLY A 29 -2.23 -0.20 -15.78
C GLY A 29 -0.74 -0.29 -16.09
N GLN A 30 -0.39 -0.50 -17.35
CA GLN A 30 0.98 -0.33 -17.83
C GLN A 30 1.14 1.09 -18.36
N ALA A 31 1.96 1.91 -17.70
CA ALA A 31 2.21 3.27 -18.14
C ALA A 31 2.99 3.29 -19.46
N THR A 32 2.39 3.84 -20.52
CA THR A 32 3.03 4.03 -21.84
C THR A 32 3.58 5.44 -22.04
N THR A 33 3.19 6.38 -21.17
CA THR A 33 3.68 7.76 -21.14
C THR A 33 3.95 8.17 -19.70
N ILE A 34 5.11 8.75 -19.45
CA ILE A 34 5.54 9.21 -18.11
C ILE A 34 6.04 10.64 -18.25
N ASP A 35 5.65 11.51 -17.31
CA ASP A 35 6.18 12.88 -17.28
C ASP A 35 7.69 12.88 -16.98
N LYS A 36 8.42 13.85 -17.53
CA LYS A 36 9.88 13.94 -17.38
C LYS A 36 10.33 14.05 -15.92
N HIS A 37 9.51 14.63 -15.02
CA HIS A 37 9.84 14.71 -13.61
C HIS A 37 9.69 13.35 -12.93
N ALA A 38 8.59 12.65 -13.19
CA ALA A 38 8.35 11.31 -12.64
C ALA A 38 9.41 10.30 -13.11
N GLY A 39 9.87 10.40 -14.36
CA GLY A 39 10.91 9.52 -14.89
C GLY A 39 12.31 9.70 -14.30
N ASN A 40 12.55 10.75 -13.51
CA ASN A 40 13.83 10.99 -12.83
C ASN A 40 13.82 10.54 -11.36
N GLU A 41 12.66 10.16 -10.81
CA GLU A 41 12.56 9.64 -9.45
C GLU A 41 12.99 8.16 -9.41
N PRO A 42 13.56 7.66 -8.30
CA PRO A 42 13.98 6.27 -8.16
C PRO A 42 12.79 5.33 -7.89
N ILE A 43 11.64 5.59 -8.54
CA ILE A 43 10.36 4.91 -8.33
C ILE A 43 9.87 4.40 -9.68
N ASP A 44 9.63 3.09 -9.79
CA ASP A 44 9.18 2.46 -11.04
C ASP A 44 7.69 2.65 -11.33
N GLY A 45 6.90 2.95 -10.29
CA GLY A 45 5.45 3.12 -10.41
C GLY A 45 4.76 3.44 -9.09
N THR A 46 3.43 3.46 -9.13
CA THR A 46 2.60 3.71 -7.94
C THR A 46 1.65 2.56 -7.70
N LEU A 47 1.40 2.27 -6.42
CA LEU A 47 0.41 1.29 -5.99
C LEU A 47 -0.64 1.99 -5.12
N GLY A 48 -1.87 2.05 -5.63
CA GLY A 48 -3.01 2.57 -4.88
C GLY A 48 -3.48 1.58 -3.81
N LEU A 49 -3.59 2.04 -2.56
CA LEU A 49 -4.07 1.24 -1.42
C LEU A 49 -5.47 1.66 -0.92
N ALA A 50 -6.05 2.70 -1.52
CA ALA A 50 -7.36 3.21 -1.17
C ALA A 50 -8.50 2.33 -1.72
N PHE A 51 -9.74 2.77 -1.53
CA PHE A 51 -10.91 1.98 -1.88
C PHE A 51 -11.18 1.94 -3.40
N GLN A 52 -11.77 0.84 -3.89
CA GLN A 52 -12.16 0.69 -5.29
C GLN A 52 -13.12 1.78 -5.78
N SER A 53 -13.88 2.41 -4.89
CA SER A 53 -14.85 3.46 -5.23
C SER A 53 -14.22 4.68 -5.91
N ILE A 54 -12.91 4.90 -5.74
CA ILE A 54 -12.15 5.97 -6.39
C ILE A 54 -11.12 5.44 -7.41
N ALA A 55 -11.11 4.13 -7.66
CA ALA A 55 -10.23 3.56 -8.67
C ALA A 55 -10.69 4.00 -10.06
N ILE A 56 -9.75 4.51 -10.86
CA ILE A 56 -10.01 4.82 -12.27
C ILE A 56 -10.44 3.51 -12.95
N ASN A 57 -11.48 3.59 -13.79
CA ASN A 57 -12.12 2.45 -14.44
C ASN A 57 -12.73 1.40 -13.48
N GLY A 58 -12.86 1.71 -12.18
CA GLY A 58 -13.44 0.81 -11.19
C GLY A 58 -12.63 -0.47 -10.97
N VAL A 59 -11.35 -0.47 -11.33
CA VAL A 59 -10.46 -1.62 -11.17
C VAL A 59 -10.25 -1.91 -9.68
N GLU A 60 -10.41 -3.16 -9.26
CA GLU A 60 -10.21 -3.56 -7.87
C GLU A 60 -8.72 -3.49 -7.47
N PRO A 61 -8.35 -2.71 -6.45
CA PRO A 61 -6.97 -2.67 -5.96
C PRO A 61 -6.48 -4.04 -5.45
N PRO A 62 -5.17 -4.35 -5.55
CA PRO A 62 -4.64 -5.65 -5.14
C PRO A 62 -4.93 -6.00 -3.68
N LEU A 63 -4.78 -5.03 -2.77
CA LEU A 63 -5.02 -5.25 -1.34
C LEU A 63 -6.50 -5.58 -1.06
N THR A 64 -7.44 -4.92 -1.72
CA THR A 64 -8.87 -5.22 -1.55
C THR A 64 -9.24 -6.58 -2.12
N ALA A 65 -8.62 -6.98 -3.25
CA ALA A 65 -8.77 -8.32 -3.80
C ALA A 65 -8.25 -9.40 -2.84
N ALA A 66 -7.09 -9.19 -2.21
CA ALA A 66 -6.54 -10.11 -1.20
C ALA A 66 -7.48 -10.28 0.00
N ILE A 67 -8.09 -9.18 0.47
CA ILE A 67 -9.10 -9.20 1.54
C ILE A 67 -10.34 -9.98 1.10
N ARG A 68 -10.88 -9.69 -0.09
CA ARG A 68 -12.06 -10.36 -0.65
C ARG A 68 -11.84 -11.87 -0.84
N LEU A 69 -10.62 -12.26 -1.24
CA LEU A 69 -10.22 -13.66 -1.42
C LEU A 69 -9.85 -14.38 -0.10
N GLY A 70 -9.82 -13.66 1.04
CA GLY A 70 -9.50 -14.24 2.33
C GLY A 70 -8.03 -14.67 2.47
N LEU A 71 -7.11 -14.05 1.73
CA LEU A 71 -5.69 -14.39 1.73
C LEU A 71 -4.92 -13.78 2.91
N LEU A 72 -5.56 -12.89 3.67
CA LEU A 72 -4.99 -12.22 4.84
C LEU A 72 -5.61 -12.74 6.13
N ALA A 73 -4.80 -12.87 7.18
CA ALA A 73 -5.30 -13.23 8.50
C ALA A 73 -6.30 -12.20 9.06
N ASN A 74 -6.07 -10.90 8.78
CA ASN A 74 -6.97 -9.81 9.13
C ASN A 74 -7.10 -8.82 7.97
N ALA A 75 -8.25 -8.16 7.82
CA ALA A 75 -8.45 -7.10 6.84
C ALA A 75 -7.83 -5.76 7.28
N ILE A 76 -6.56 -5.77 7.66
CA ILE A 76 -5.80 -4.63 8.18
C ILE A 76 -4.43 -4.62 7.49
N PHE A 77 -3.89 -3.43 7.27
CA PHE A 77 -2.48 -3.22 6.94
C PHE A 77 -1.90 -2.13 7.84
N THR A 78 -0.60 -2.22 8.14
CA THR A 78 0.13 -1.17 8.85
C THR A 78 1.33 -0.71 8.05
N VAL A 79 1.62 0.58 8.17
CA VAL A 79 2.75 1.23 7.49
C VAL A 79 3.69 1.80 8.54
N TYR A 80 4.93 1.35 8.52
CA TYR A 80 6.04 1.96 9.23
C TYR A 80 6.89 2.75 8.24
N LEU A 81 7.05 4.04 8.47
CA LEU A 81 7.96 4.89 7.70
C LEU A 81 9.14 5.24 8.59
N ALA A 82 10.34 4.82 8.20
CA ALA A 82 11.54 5.09 8.98
C ALA A 82 11.90 6.59 8.84
N THR A 83 11.76 7.36 9.91
CA THR A 83 12.19 8.76 9.93
C THR A 83 13.71 8.84 10.06
N LEU A 84 14.39 9.24 8.98
CA LEU A 84 15.82 9.52 9.02
C LEU A 84 16.06 10.87 9.71
N GLY A 85 16.60 10.85 10.92
CA GLY A 85 17.21 12.05 11.51
C GLY A 85 18.43 12.50 10.67
N SER A 86 18.72 13.81 10.64
CA SER A 86 19.77 14.43 9.81
C SER A 86 21.15 13.78 9.91
N SER A 87 21.44 13.06 10.99
CA SER A 87 22.74 12.44 11.29
C SER A 87 22.81 10.92 11.04
N GLN A 88 21.69 10.26 10.67
CA GLN A 88 21.61 8.78 10.62
C GLN A 88 21.37 8.19 9.23
N LYS A 89 21.42 9.01 8.16
CA LYS A 89 21.28 8.57 6.75
C LYS A 89 22.15 7.37 6.35
N LYS A 90 23.23 7.09 7.08
CA LYS A 90 24.19 6.01 6.78
C LYS A 90 23.97 4.71 7.55
N LEU A 91 23.06 4.69 8.55
CA LEU A 91 22.96 3.58 9.52
C LEU A 91 21.69 2.74 9.40
N ILE A 92 20.64 3.21 8.72
CA ILE A 92 19.40 2.44 8.54
C ILE A 92 19.37 1.84 7.13
N LYS A 93 19.50 0.51 7.07
CA LYS A 93 19.18 -0.28 5.87
C LYS A 93 17.65 -0.46 5.81
N GLY A 94 16.93 0.48 5.19
CA GLY A 94 15.49 0.34 4.91
C GLY A 94 14.69 1.64 5.06
N GLY A 95 13.85 1.96 4.09
CA GLY A 95 13.00 3.18 4.08
C GLY A 95 11.72 3.07 4.91
N GLY A 96 11.36 1.87 5.36
CA GLY A 96 10.12 1.58 6.05
C GLY A 96 9.70 0.12 5.87
N GLN A 97 8.50 -0.21 6.30
CA GLN A 97 7.91 -1.54 6.18
C GLN A 97 6.39 -1.46 6.03
N PHE A 98 5.85 -2.24 5.10
CA PHE A 98 4.43 -2.56 5.05
C PHE A 98 4.19 -3.92 5.71
N THR A 99 3.13 -4.03 6.49
CA THR A 99 2.62 -5.30 7.01
C THR A 99 1.19 -5.48 6.55
N TYR A 100 0.92 -6.52 5.78
CA TYR A 100 -0.42 -6.88 5.34
C TYR A 100 -0.96 -8.02 6.21
N GLY A 101 -2.22 -7.94 6.63
CA GLY A 101 -2.85 -9.00 7.42
C GLY A 101 -2.70 -8.87 8.93
N GLY A 102 -2.10 -7.79 9.42
CA GLY A 102 -1.83 -7.63 10.84
C GLY A 102 -1.22 -6.28 11.21
N LEU A 103 -0.87 -6.16 12.50
CA LEU A 103 -0.24 -5.00 13.09
C LEU A 103 1.27 -5.22 13.20
N ASP A 104 2.06 -4.23 12.80
CA ASP A 104 3.51 -4.24 13.00
C ASP A 104 3.87 -3.91 14.46
N ASN A 105 3.85 -4.94 15.31
CA ASN A 105 4.21 -4.81 16.74
C ASN A 105 5.72 -4.63 16.98
N LYS A 106 6.55 -4.70 15.92
CA LYS A 106 8.00 -4.57 16.03
C LYS A 106 8.43 -3.12 15.83
N ASN A 107 7.89 -2.45 14.82
CA ASN A 107 8.29 -1.09 14.47
C ASN A 107 7.30 -0.02 14.95
N CYS A 108 6.02 -0.36 15.18
CA CYS A 108 5.03 0.58 15.72
C CYS A 108 4.95 0.55 17.25
N GLY A 109 4.49 1.65 17.85
CA GLY A 109 4.29 1.76 19.30
C GLY A 109 3.16 0.89 19.83
N LYS A 110 3.11 0.70 21.15
CA LYS A 110 2.12 -0.16 21.83
C LYS A 110 0.67 0.36 21.76
N VAL A 111 0.49 1.65 21.51
CA VAL A 111 -0.82 2.30 21.52
C VAL A 111 -1.26 2.49 20.07
N ILE A 112 -2.44 1.96 19.74
CA ILE A 112 -3.08 2.15 18.45
C ILE A 112 -4.34 2.97 18.68
N GLY A 113 -4.35 4.18 18.13
CA GLY A 113 -5.55 5.01 18.07
C GLY A 113 -6.40 4.59 16.87
N TRP A 114 -7.62 4.15 17.12
CA TRP A 114 -8.58 3.84 16.07
C TRP A 114 -9.54 5.01 15.89
N ALA A 115 -9.75 5.42 14.64
CA ALA A 115 -10.74 6.41 14.28
C ALA A 115 -11.63 5.87 13.17
N PRO A 116 -12.97 6.07 13.25
CA PRO A 116 -13.84 5.70 12.15
C PRO A 116 -13.57 6.60 10.94
N LEU A 117 -13.63 6.01 9.74
CA LEU A 117 -13.55 6.78 8.50
C LEU A 117 -14.86 7.53 8.25
N ILE A 118 -14.77 8.74 7.69
CA ILE A 118 -15.94 9.55 7.32
C ILE A 118 -16.72 8.89 6.16
N ASN A 119 -16.00 8.31 5.21
CA ASN A 119 -16.57 7.49 4.13
C ASN A 119 -15.56 6.45 3.62
N ARG A 120 -16.02 5.50 2.79
CA ARG A 120 -15.22 4.42 2.22
C ARG A 120 -14.71 4.76 0.82
N SER A 121 -14.08 5.92 0.70
CA SER A 121 -13.40 6.37 -0.54
C SER A 121 -11.92 6.65 -0.28
N TYR A 122 -11.62 7.38 0.78
CA TYR A 122 -10.26 7.67 1.22
C TYR A 122 -10.08 7.28 2.70
N PHE A 123 -8.83 7.16 3.15
CA PHE A 123 -8.51 7.02 4.58
C PHE A 123 -8.57 8.38 5.29
N ILE A 124 -9.77 8.97 5.35
CA ILE A 124 -10.04 10.26 6.00
C ILE A 124 -10.89 10.03 7.25
N PHE A 125 -10.46 10.60 8.37
CA PHE A 125 -11.14 10.55 9.66
C PHE A 125 -11.13 11.95 10.30
N GLU A 126 -12.07 12.20 11.22
CA GLU A 126 -12.13 13.46 11.96
C GLU A 126 -11.05 13.48 13.05
N LEU A 127 -10.41 14.65 13.23
CA LEU A 127 -9.45 14.87 14.31
C LEU A 127 -10.21 15.33 15.55
N GLU A 128 -10.02 14.61 16.66
CA GLU A 128 -10.43 15.09 17.97
C GLU A 128 -9.45 16.18 18.43
N VAL A 129 -9.98 17.35 18.77
CA VAL A 129 -9.17 18.42 19.35
C VAL A 129 -9.06 18.16 20.86
N CYS A 130 -7.84 18.01 21.37
CA CYS A 130 -7.62 17.94 22.81
C CYS A 130 -7.97 19.29 23.45
N SER A 131 -8.94 19.30 24.36
CA SER A 131 -9.29 20.44 25.22
C SER A 131 -8.51 20.44 26.52
#